data_AF-A0A532F503-F1
#
_entry.id   AF-A0A532F503-F1
#
_cell.length_a   1.000
_cell.length_b   1.000
_cell.length_c   1.000
_cell.angle_alpha   90.00
_cell.angle_beta   90.00
_cell.angle_gamma   90.00
#
_symmetry.space_group_name_H-M   'P 1'
#
loop_
_entity.id
_entity.type
_entity.pdbx_description
1 polymer ?
#
loop_
_entity_poly.entity_id
_entity_poly.type
_entity_poly.pdbx_seq_one_letter_code
_entity_poly.pdbx_strand_id
1 'polypeptide(L)'
;MRKLKSIRSESQWVKGMYFLRRTRWVCVLVVMMIGSTLGCSGMPSLEEQERHVRANELLLHQLTPRAFVGGWGLPTYQHAEFMQFFGMKDDELIPRSRLAAGEPPRGWEVRIEAGDALFLAYPDRGWLVVFFEERLVYREKLTAAQLHELGRSWQHEDKFRSRFEVPAAS
;
A
#
# COMPACT_ATOMS: atom_id res chain seq x y z
N MET A 1 -35.41 -65.72 -40.21
CA MET A 1 -34.79 -64.48 -40.76
C MET A 1 -35.52 -63.24 -40.26
N ARG A 2 -35.07 -62.63 -39.15
CA ARG A 2 -35.40 -61.26 -38.69
C ARG A 2 -34.71 -61.01 -37.34
N LYS A 3 -33.57 -60.33 -37.33
CA LYS A 3 -33.00 -59.55 -36.19
C LYS A 3 -31.56 -59.11 -36.54
N LEU A 4 -31.43 -58.16 -37.47
CA LEU A 4 -30.15 -57.53 -37.81
C LEU A 4 -30.41 -56.03 -38.06
N LYS A 5 -30.97 -55.34 -37.05
CA LYS A 5 -31.18 -53.89 -37.13
C LYS A 5 -31.52 -53.27 -35.77
N SER A 6 -30.71 -53.50 -34.73
CA SER A 6 -30.97 -52.84 -33.43
C SER A 6 -29.76 -52.72 -32.49
N ILE A 7 -28.52 -52.72 -33.00
CA ILE A 7 -27.32 -52.61 -32.12
C ILE A 7 -26.44 -51.40 -32.48
N ARG A 8 -26.68 -50.73 -33.61
CA ARG A 8 -25.83 -49.61 -34.07
C ARG A 8 -26.23 -48.23 -33.53
N SER A 9 -27.38 -48.11 -32.86
CA SER A 9 -27.98 -46.81 -32.49
C SER A 9 -27.66 -46.35 -31.05
N GLU A 10 -27.33 -47.24 -30.13
CA GLU A 10 -27.19 -46.88 -28.71
C GLU A 10 -25.79 -46.42 -28.32
N SER A 11 -24.76 -46.73 -29.11
CA SER A 11 -23.37 -46.40 -28.74
C SER A 11 -22.94 -44.97 -29.09
N GLN A 12 -23.69 -44.25 -29.94
CA GLN A 12 -23.38 -42.86 -30.32
C GLN A 12 -23.94 -41.82 -29.34
N TRP A 13 -25.06 -42.10 -28.66
CA TRP A 13 -25.68 -41.14 -27.74
C TRP A 13 -24.92 -41.00 -26.41
N VAL A 14 -24.33 -42.09 -25.91
CA VAL A 14 -23.63 -42.07 -24.63
C VAL A 14 -22.34 -41.24 -24.72
N LYS A 15 -21.61 -41.30 -25.86
CA LYS A 15 -20.36 -40.52 -26.04
C LYS A 15 -20.59 -39.02 -26.16
N GLY A 16 -21.71 -38.56 -26.73
CA GLY A 16 -22.02 -37.13 -26.87
C GLY A 16 -22.26 -36.42 -25.53
N MET A 17 -22.92 -37.09 -24.57
CA MET A 17 -23.24 -36.51 -23.26
C MET A 17 -22.03 -36.39 -22.33
N TYR A 18 -21.04 -37.29 -22.43
CA TYR A 18 -19.79 -37.14 -21.68
C TYR A 18 -18.93 -35.99 -22.21
N PHE A 19 -19.00 -35.69 -23.51
CA PHE A 19 -18.21 -34.62 -24.12
C PHE A 19 -18.75 -33.24 -23.72
N LEU A 20 -20.07 -33.04 -23.77
CA LEU A 20 -20.75 -31.79 -23.38
C LEU A 20 -20.65 -31.48 -21.88
N ARG A 21 -20.55 -32.51 -21.04
CA ARG A 21 -20.35 -32.34 -19.58
C ARG A 21 -18.91 -31.96 -19.25
N ARG A 22 -17.91 -32.42 -20.02
CA ARG A 22 -16.49 -32.09 -19.81
C ARG A 22 -16.16 -30.63 -20.16
N THR A 23 -16.75 -30.09 -21.23
CA THR A 23 -16.51 -28.72 -21.69
C THR A 23 -17.02 -27.64 -20.74
N ARG A 24 -18.15 -27.85 -20.04
CA ARG A 24 -18.64 -26.90 -19.02
C ARG A 24 -17.67 -26.75 -17.84
N TRP A 25 -17.02 -27.84 -17.42
CA TRP A 25 -16.07 -27.79 -16.31
C TRP A 25 -14.75 -27.15 -16.69
N VAL A 26 -14.30 -27.32 -17.93
CA VAL A 26 -13.10 -26.64 -18.44
C VAL A 26 -13.30 -25.12 -18.48
N CYS A 27 -14.46 -24.63 -18.92
CA CYS A 27 -14.75 -23.19 -18.89
C CYS A 27 -14.82 -22.62 -17.46
N VAL A 28 -15.39 -23.36 -16.50
CA VAL A 28 -15.42 -22.93 -15.09
C VAL A 28 -14.01 -22.84 -14.51
N LEU A 29 -13.14 -23.82 -14.79
CA LEU A 29 -11.74 -23.82 -14.34
C LEU A 29 -10.91 -22.68 -14.96
N VAL A 30 -11.14 -22.37 -16.24
CA VAL A 30 -10.47 -21.25 -16.91
C VAL A 30 -10.92 -19.90 -16.32
N VAL A 31 -12.23 -19.71 -16.05
CA VAL A 31 -12.74 -18.50 -15.39
C VAL A 31 -12.23 -18.38 -13.95
N MET A 32 -12.12 -19.49 -13.21
CA MET A 32 -11.59 -19.50 -11.84
C MET A 32 -10.08 -19.20 -11.79
N MET A 33 -9.31 -19.66 -12.77
CA MET A 33 -7.89 -19.33 -12.89
C MET A 33 -7.66 -17.87 -13.30
N ILE A 34 -8.47 -17.31 -14.20
CA ILE A 34 -8.36 -15.89 -14.58
C ILE A 34 -8.80 -14.99 -13.41
N GLY A 35 -9.88 -15.34 -12.70
CA GLY A 35 -10.37 -14.57 -11.55
C GLY A 35 -9.43 -14.54 -10.33
N SER A 36 -8.50 -15.49 -10.22
CA SER A 36 -7.58 -15.57 -9.08
C SER A 36 -6.30 -14.74 -9.25
N THR A 37 -6.06 -14.13 -10.42
CA THR A 37 -4.84 -13.35 -10.69
C THR A 37 -4.98 -11.85 -10.39
N LEU A 38 -6.16 -11.38 -9.96
CA LEU A 38 -6.44 -9.94 -9.76
C LEU A 38 -6.37 -9.45 -8.31
N GLY A 39 -5.96 -10.27 -7.34
CA GLY A 39 -6.26 -9.99 -5.92
C GLY A 39 -5.11 -9.85 -4.93
N CYS A 40 -3.85 -10.07 -5.33
CA CYS A 40 -2.71 -9.90 -4.43
C CYS A 40 -1.69 -8.98 -5.08
N SER A 41 -1.88 -7.66 -5.00
CA SER A 41 -0.78 -6.73 -5.29
C SER A 41 0.26 -6.88 -4.18
N GLY A 42 1.17 -7.83 -4.37
CA GLY A 42 2.38 -7.94 -3.54
C GLY A 42 3.18 -6.65 -3.63
N MET A 43 4.03 -6.41 -2.63
CA MET A 43 4.94 -5.27 -2.66
C MET A 43 5.81 -5.36 -3.94
N PRO A 44 5.84 -4.33 -4.80
CA PRO A 44 6.65 -4.34 -6.01
C PRO A 44 8.14 -4.42 -5.66
N SER A 45 8.96 -4.84 -6.62
CA SER A 45 10.41 -4.90 -6.39
C SER A 45 11.00 -3.51 -6.12
N LEU A 46 12.13 -3.41 -5.40
CA LEU A 46 12.73 -2.12 -5.05
C LEU A 46 13.03 -1.25 -6.28
N GLU A 47 13.52 -1.85 -7.37
CA GLU A 47 13.80 -1.13 -8.62
C GLU A 47 12.52 -0.55 -9.24
N GLU A 48 11.41 -1.30 -9.19
CA GLU A 48 10.11 -0.81 -9.64
C GLU A 48 9.60 0.33 -8.74
N GLN A 49 9.76 0.19 -7.42
CA GLN A 49 9.41 1.26 -6.47
C GLN A 49 10.19 2.55 -6.76
N GLU A 50 11.51 2.46 -6.97
CA GLU A 50 12.34 3.62 -7.33
C GLU A 50 11.91 4.24 -8.66
N ARG A 51 11.53 3.42 -9.64
CA ARG A 51 10.96 3.91 -10.91
C ARG A 51 9.66 4.68 -10.67
N HIS A 52 8.74 4.15 -9.86
CA HIS A 52 7.51 4.84 -9.50
C HIS A 52 7.80 6.17 -8.78
N VAL A 53 8.72 6.18 -7.82
CA VAL A 53 9.17 7.42 -7.15
C VAL A 53 9.74 8.42 -8.15
N ARG A 54 10.66 8.01 -9.03
CA ARG A 54 11.22 8.89 -10.08
C ARG A 54 10.14 9.48 -10.99
N ALA A 55 9.08 8.73 -11.27
CA ALA A 55 7.92 9.16 -12.04
C ALA A 55 6.91 10.03 -11.23
N ASN A 56 7.16 10.27 -9.93
CA ASN A 56 6.20 10.88 -8.99
C ASN A 56 4.90 10.08 -8.79
N GLU A 57 4.92 8.77 -9.05
CA GLU A 57 3.82 7.86 -8.80
C GLU A 57 3.88 7.34 -7.35
N LEU A 58 3.39 8.14 -6.41
CA LEU A 58 3.58 7.88 -4.97
C LEU A 58 2.55 6.87 -4.40
N LEU A 59 2.53 5.65 -4.91
CA LEU A 59 1.53 4.62 -4.56
C LEU A 59 1.56 4.28 -3.06
N LEU A 60 0.41 4.44 -2.39
CA LEU A 60 0.26 4.07 -0.97
C LEU A 60 0.46 2.56 -0.80
N HIS A 61 1.02 2.17 0.34
CA HIS A 61 1.29 0.78 0.78
C HIS A 61 2.26 -0.05 -0.08
N GLN A 62 2.72 0.51 -1.20
CA GLN A 62 3.57 -0.18 -2.18
C GLN A 62 4.99 0.40 -2.27
N LEU A 63 5.25 1.53 -1.62
CA LEU A 63 6.55 2.19 -1.63
C LEU A 63 7.19 2.19 -0.24
N THR A 64 8.48 1.90 -0.20
CA THR A 64 9.30 1.88 1.03
C THR A 64 10.19 3.12 1.13
N PRO A 65 10.67 3.51 2.33
CA PRO A 65 11.59 4.63 2.50
C PRO A 65 12.85 4.51 1.62
N ARG A 66 13.35 3.28 1.45
CA ARG A 66 14.54 3.00 0.62
C ARG A 66 14.32 3.37 -0.84
N ALA A 67 13.12 3.13 -1.38
CA ALA A 67 12.78 3.51 -2.75
C ALA A 67 12.80 5.03 -2.95
N PHE A 68 12.46 5.80 -1.92
CA PHE A 68 12.56 7.26 -1.97
C PHE A 68 14.00 7.73 -1.99
N VAL A 69 14.85 7.13 -1.17
CA VAL A 69 16.29 7.41 -1.17
C VAL A 69 16.93 7.04 -2.51
N GLY A 70 16.60 5.89 -3.09
CA GLY A 70 17.10 5.49 -4.41
C GLY A 70 16.53 6.31 -5.57
N GLY A 71 15.25 6.70 -5.50
CA GLY A 71 14.57 7.42 -6.58
C GLY A 71 14.84 8.93 -6.59
N TRP A 72 14.88 9.57 -5.42
CA TRP A 72 15.02 11.03 -5.29
C TRP A 72 16.30 11.48 -4.59
N GLY A 73 17.03 10.57 -3.95
CA GLY A 73 18.16 10.89 -3.10
C GLY A 73 17.78 11.03 -1.63
N LEU A 74 18.76 11.41 -0.80
CA LEU A 74 18.54 11.62 0.62
C LEU A 74 17.54 12.78 0.87
N PRO A 75 16.60 12.63 1.82
CA PRO A 75 15.69 13.70 2.19
C PRO A 75 16.46 14.84 2.85
N THR A 76 15.98 16.07 2.69
CA THR A 76 16.59 17.23 3.37
C THR A 76 16.32 17.21 4.86
N TYR A 77 15.15 16.71 5.26
CA TYR A 77 14.80 16.49 6.67
C TYR A 77 14.18 15.12 6.85
N GLN A 78 14.53 14.49 7.96
CA GLN A 78 13.98 13.22 8.41
C GLN A 78 13.60 13.36 9.88
N HIS A 79 12.45 12.77 10.25
CA HIS A 79 12.01 12.72 11.62
C HIS A 79 11.29 11.40 11.89
N ALA A 80 11.50 10.83 13.08
CA ALA A 80 10.85 9.60 13.49
C ALA A 80 10.18 9.78 14.86
N GLU A 81 8.92 9.36 14.94
CA GLU A 81 8.12 9.53 16.15
C GLU A 81 7.06 8.43 16.26
N PHE A 82 6.84 7.91 17.47
CA PHE A 82 5.70 7.07 17.76
C PHE A 82 4.42 7.93 17.82
N MET A 83 3.44 7.65 16.97
CA MET A 83 2.20 8.42 16.98
C MET A 83 0.98 7.61 16.51
N GLN A 84 -0.19 8.24 16.66
CA GLN A 84 -1.45 7.73 16.17
C GLN A 84 -1.70 8.15 14.72
N PHE A 85 -2.31 7.23 13.98
CA PHE A 85 -2.75 7.37 12.61
C PHE A 85 -4.25 7.13 12.51
N PHE A 86 -4.91 7.91 11.66
CA PHE A 86 -6.34 7.81 11.42
C PHE A 86 -6.58 7.24 10.02
N GLY A 87 -7.19 6.06 9.96
CA GLY A 87 -7.47 5.37 8.71
C GLY A 87 -8.62 6.01 7.92
N MET A 88 -8.36 6.28 6.65
CA MET A 88 -9.31 6.84 5.70
C MET A 88 -9.88 5.74 4.80
N LYS A 89 -10.96 6.06 4.07
CA LYS A 89 -11.65 5.12 3.17
C LYS A 89 -10.82 4.63 1.98
N ASP A 90 -9.78 5.36 1.63
CA ASP A 90 -8.86 5.09 0.53
C ASP A 90 -7.55 4.44 1.01
N ASP A 91 -7.59 3.83 2.20
CA ASP A 91 -6.45 3.24 2.90
C ASP A 91 -5.35 4.24 3.28
N GLU A 92 -5.54 5.55 3.08
CA GLU A 92 -4.61 6.56 3.59
C GLU A 92 -4.64 6.57 5.13
N LEU A 93 -3.46 6.62 5.75
CA LEU A 93 -3.34 6.74 7.21
C LEU A 93 -2.83 8.14 7.54
N ILE A 94 -3.73 9.03 7.98
CA ILE A 94 -3.35 10.40 8.29
C ILE A 94 -2.67 10.46 9.66
N PRO A 95 -1.41 10.93 9.76
CA PRO A 95 -0.74 11.10 11.06
C PRO A 95 -1.43 12.16 11.92
N ARG A 96 -1.52 11.92 13.24
CA ARG A 96 -2.18 12.85 14.18
C ARG A 96 -1.64 14.28 14.10
N SER A 97 -0.34 14.45 13.85
CA SER A 97 0.32 15.76 13.76
C SER A 97 -0.19 16.64 12.60
N ARG A 98 -0.85 16.04 11.61
CA ARG A 98 -1.41 16.76 10.45
C ARG A 98 -2.90 17.11 10.61
N LEU A 99 -3.53 16.67 11.70
CA LEU A 99 -4.93 16.99 12.00
C LEU A 99 -5.05 18.23 12.89
N ALA A 100 -5.99 19.11 12.53
CA ALA A 100 -6.37 20.23 13.36
C ALA A 100 -6.82 19.74 14.75
N ALA A 101 -6.43 20.45 15.80
CA ALA A 101 -6.79 20.09 17.16
C ALA A 101 -8.32 20.24 17.38
N GLY A 102 -8.96 19.18 17.87
CA GLY A 102 -10.37 19.20 18.27
C GLY A 102 -11.37 18.82 17.18
N GLU A 103 -10.94 18.56 15.95
CA GLU A 103 -11.83 18.09 14.87
C GLU A 103 -11.53 16.63 14.48
N PRO A 104 -12.55 15.76 14.43
CA PRO A 104 -12.37 14.43 13.86
C PRO A 104 -12.12 14.55 12.34
N PRO A 105 -11.21 13.75 11.75
CA PRO A 105 -10.95 13.79 10.33
C PRO A 105 -12.24 13.50 9.54
N ARG A 106 -12.53 14.31 8.51
CA ARG A 106 -13.76 14.12 7.73
C ARG A 106 -13.66 12.86 6.89
N GLY A 107 -14.55 11.90 7.13
CA GLY A 107 -14.59 10.65 6.36
C GLY A 107 -13.65 9.55 6.85
N TRP A 108 -13.02 9.72 8.02
CA TRP A 108 -12.27 8.63 8.66
C TRP A 108 -13.18 7.45 9.00
N GLU A 109 -12.63 6.25 8.84
CA GLU A 109 -13.23 5.03 9.37
C GLU A 109 -12.78 4.84 10.83
N VAL A 110 -13.50 4.04 11.62
CA VAL A 110 -13.16 3.77 13.03
C VAL A 110 -11.94 2.82 13.11
N ARG A 111 -10.85 3.19 12.44
CA ARG A 111 -9.56 2.52 12.42
C ARG A 111 -8.51 3.53 12.89
N ILE A 112 -8.03 3.31 14.11
CA ILE A 112 -6.89 4.04 14.67
C ILE A 112 -5.75 3.05 14.76
N GLU A 113 -4.64 3.40 14.14
CA GLU A 113 -3.40 2.64 14.21
C GLU A 113 -2.37 3.47 14.98
N ALA A 114 -1.43 2.82 15.67
CA ALA A 114 -0.40 3.52 16.41
C ALA A 114 0.91 2.77 16.28
N GLY A 115 2.00 3.51 16.08
CA GLY A 115 3.33 2.92 15.90
C GLY A 115 4.33 3.95 15.41
N ASP A 116 5.50 3.45 15.03
CA ASP A 116 6.61 4.29 14.60
C ASP A 116 6.34 4.87 13.21
N ALA A 117 6.25 6.19 13.17
CA ALA A 117 6.15 6.97 11.96
C ALA A 117 7.54 7.43 11.51
N LEU A 118 7.82 7.32 10.22
CA LEU A 118 8.98 7.97 9.60
C LEU A 118 8.49 9.06 8.65
N PHE A 119 8.91 10.30 8.88
CA PHE A 119 8.65 11.45 8.05
C PHE A 119 9.88 11.77 7.21
N LEU A 120 9.71 11.88 5.90
CA LEU A 120 10.75 12.38 4.99
C LEU A 120 10.23 13.61 4.26
N ALA A 121 10.98 14.72 4.36
CA ALA A 121 10.65 15.95 3.66
C ALA A 121 11.64 16.21 2.51
N TYR A 122 11.09 16.46 1.32
CA TYR A 122 11.81 16.80 0.10
C TYR A 122 11.40 18.20 -0.41
N PRO A 123 11.93 19.30 0.15
CA PRO A 123 11.62 20.66 -0.27
C PRO A 123 11.79 20.89 -1.78
N ASP A 124 12.87 20.36 -2.37
CA ASP A 124 13.16 20.48 -3.80
C ASP A 124 12.11 19.78 -4.70
N ARG A 125 11.37 18.82 -4.13
CA ARG A 125 10.29 18.10 -4.82
C ARG A 125 8.90 18.59 -4.41
N GLY A 126 8.79 19.37 -3.34
CA GLY A 126 7.52 19.85 -2.79
C GLY A 126 6.68 18.76 -2.12
N TRP A 127 7.31 17.72 -1.57
CA TRP A 127 6.62 16.58 -0.97
C TRP A 127 7.06 16.33 0.48
N LEU A 128 6.07 16.10 1.33
CA LEU A 128 6.18 15.38 2.59
C LEU A 128 5.64 13.97 2.37
N VAL A 129 6.41 12.96 2.74
CA VAL A 129 5.97 11.55 2.69
C VAL A 129 6.16 10.90 4.05
N VAL A 130 5.18 10.10 4.45
CA VAL A 130 5.12 9.52 5.79
C VAL A 130 4.91 8.03 5.67
N PHE A 131 5.71 7.29 6.44
CA PHE A 131 5.72 5.85 6.44
C PHE A 131 5.29 5.32 7.81
N PHE A 132 4.54 4.22 7.76
CA PHE A 132 4.15 3.41 8.90
C PHE A 132 4.48 1.96 8.57
N GLU A 133 5.14 1.24 9.47
CA GLU A 133 5.64 -0.13 9.23
C GLU A 133 6.43 -0.27 7.90
N GLU A 134 7.33 0.69 7.63
CA GLU A 134 8.14 0.77 6.40
C GLU A 134 7.35 0.94 5.08
N ARG A 135 6.06 1.27 5.14
CA ARG A 135 5.20 1.48 3.96
C ARG A 135 4.72 2.91 3.88
N LEU A 136 4.68 3.48 2.67
CA LEU A 136 4.14 4.81 2.45
C LEU A 136 2.64 4.80 2.76
N VAL A 137 2.23 5.58 3.76
CA VAL A 137 0.81 5.61 4.18
C VAL A 137 0.17 6.98 4.05
N TYR A 138 0.97 8.04 3.92
CA TYR A 138 0.50 9.40 3.72
C TYR A 138 1.48 10.21 2.89
N ARG A 139 0.94 11.10 2.06
CA ARG A 139 1.73 11.99 1.19
C ARG A 139 1.03 13.33 1.08
N GLU A 140 1.80 14.39 1.25
CA GLU A 140 1.26 15.74 1.23
C GLU A 140 2.12 16.65 0.36
N LYS A 141 1.46 17.37 -0.54
CA LYS A 141 2.12 18.37 -1.36
C LYS A 141 2.17 19.68 -0.58
N LEU A 142 3.38 20.17 -0.35
CA LEU A 142 3.65 21.38 0.41
C LEU A 142 4.60 22.29 -0.36
N THR A 143 4.56 23.58 -0.08
CA THR A 143 5.56 24.50 -0.62
C THR A 143 6.93 24.22 0.02
N ALA A 144 8.01 24.53 -0.69
CA ALA A 144 9.37 24.37 -0.15
C ALA A 144 9.55 25.14 1.18
N ALA A 145 8.96 26.33 1.29
CA ALA A 145 8.98 27.13 2.52
C ALA A 145 8.34 26.39 3.71
N GLN A 146 7.14 25.81 3.52
CA GLN A 146 6.46 25.02 4.55
C GLN A 146 7.27 23.78 4.95
N LEU A 147 7.90 23.10 3.99
CA LEU A 147 8.74 21.93 4.26
C LEU A 147 10.01 22.30 5.04
N HIS A 148 10.64 23.42 4.74
CA HIS A 148 11.77 23.93 5.52
C HIS A 148 11.38 24.40 6.92
N GLU A 149 10.18 24.97 7.08
CA GLU A 149 9.65 25.32 8.39
C GLU A 149 9.41 24.07 9.25
N LEU A 150 8.69 23.09 8.69
CA LEU A 150 8.44 21.79 9.33
C LEU A 150 9.74 21.06 9.69
N GLY A 151 10.70 20.98 8.76
CA GLY A 151 11.98 20.34 9.02
C GLY A 151 12.79 21.00 10.14
N ARG A 152 12.70 22.33 10.27
CA ARG A 152 13.34 23.07 11.36
C ARG A 152 12.66 22.85 12.71
N SER A 153 11.34 22.65 12.75
CA SER A 153 10.65 22.36 14.01
C SER A 153 11.07 20.99 14.56
N TRP A 154 11.22 19.96 13.72
CA TRP A 154 11.72 18.65 14.14
C TRP A 154 13.13 18.72 14.74
N GLN A 155 14.04 19.45 14.08
CA GLN A 155 15.39 19.67 14.62
C GLN A 155 15.40 20.44 15.95
N HIS A 156 14.34 21.21 16.23
CA HIS A 156 14.19 21.90 17.50
C HIS A 156 13.68 20.93 18.59
N GLU A 157 12.71 20.08 18.27
CA GLU A 157 12.16 19.05 19.16
C GLU A 157 13.23 18.04 19.62
N ASP A 158 14.09 17.58 18.72
CA ASP A 158 15.18 16.65 19.04
C ASP A 158 16.17 17.24 20.07
N LYS A 159 16.39 18.57 20.03
CA LYS A 159 17.23 19.29 20.99
C LYS A 159 16.61 19.36 22.38
N PHE A 160 15.29 19.24 22.51
CA PHE A 160 14.63 19.18 23.81
C PHE A 160 14.49 17.77 24.33
N ARG A 161 14.20 16.77 23.48
CA ARG A 161 14.15 15.36 23.92
C ARG A 161 15.45 14.91 24.58
N SER A 162 16.58 15.25 23.98
CA SER A 162 17.92 14.94 24.52
C SER A 162 18.22 15.52 25.91
N ARG A 163 17.45 16.49 26.41
CA ARG A 163 17.65 17.08 27.74
C ARG A 163 16.86 16.39 28.85
N PHE A 164 15.83 15.61 28.53
CA PHE A 164 14.96 14.97 29.53
C PHE A 164 15.33 13.51 29.82
N GLU A 165 16.10 12.86 28.94
CA GLU A 165 16.65 11.51 29.18
C GLU A 165 18.00 11.60 29.91
N VAL A 166 17.99 12.02 31.18
CA VAL A 166 19.06 11.65 32.12
C VAL A 166 18.56 10.40 32.83
N PRO A 167 19.15 9.21 32.61
CA PRO A 167 18.82 8.06 33.41
C PRO A 167 19.16 8.41 34.86
N ALA A 168 18.17 8.37 35.74
CA ALA A 168 18.42 8.26 37.17
C ALA A 168 19.14 6.93 37.36
N ALA A 169 20.46 6.97 37.39
CA ALA A 169 21.27 5.86 37.83
C ALA A 169 20.94 5.62 39.31
N SER A 170 20.34 4.48 39.59
CA SER A 170 20.26 3.87 40.92
C SER A 170 20.28 2.37 40.76
#